data_AF-A0A940WZ48-F1
#
_entry.id   AF-A0A940WZ48-F1
#
_cell.length_a   1.000
_cell.length_b   1.000
_cell.length_c   1.000
_cell.angle_alpha   90.00
_cell.angle_beta   90.00
_cell.angle_gamma   90.00
#
_symmetry.space_group_name_H-M   'P 1'
#
loop_
_entity.id
_entity.type
_entity.pdbx_description
1 polymer ?
#
loop_
_entity_poly.entity_id
_entity_poly.type
_entity_poly.pdbx_seq_one_letter_code
_entity_poly.pdbx_strand_id
1 'polypeptide(L)' 'MQLIVNGDEHHLVVRTLAEVVAHFELESQLVVTEVNGEIIDRSQWEATEIEDGMKIELVQFVGGG' A
#
# COMPACT_ATOMS: atom_id res chain seq x y z
N MET A 1 -13.78 2.24 -0.65
CA MET A 1 -13.58 0.92 -1.28
C MET A 1 -13.11 -0.06 -0.23
N GLN A 2 -13.53 -1.31 -0.35
CA GLN A 2 -13.07 -2.42 0.47
C GLN A 2 -11.74 -2.91 -0.11
N LEU A 3 -10.69 -2.95 0.69
CA LEU A 3 -9.35 -3.41 0.31
C LEU A 3 -8.91 -4.51 1.28
N ILE A 4 -8.03 -5.38 0.82
CA ILE A 4 -7.34 -6.33 1.70
C ILE A 4 -5.92 -5.82 1.86
N VAL A 5 -5.56 -5.36 3.06
CA VAL A 5 -4.23 -4.81 3.34
C VAL A 5 -3.54 -5.69 4.38
N ASN A 6 -2.37 -6.24 4.06
CA ASN A 6 -1.64 -7.17 4.93
C ASN A 6 -2.49 -8.35 5.44
N GLY A 7 -3.43 -8.82 4.62
CA GLY A 7 -4.36 -9.90 4.95
C GLY A 7 -5.65 -9.49 5.68
N ASP A 8 -5.78 -8.24 6.13
CA ASP A 8 -6.96 -7.73 6.84
C ASP A 8 -7.87 -6.90 5.91
N GLU A 9 -9.19 -6.93 6.14
CA GLU A 9 -10.14 -6.11 5.37
C GLU A 9 -10.25 -4.68 5.91
N HIS A 10 -10.07 -3.70 5.02
CA HIS A 10 -10.15 -2.28 5.32
C HIS A 10 -11.15 -1.56 4.41
N HIS A 11 -11.88 -0.59 4.95
CA HIS A 11 -12.73 0.31 4.16
C HIS A 11 -12.07 1.70 4.07
N LEU A 12 -11.44 1.98 2.93
CA LEU A 12 -10.64 3.19 2.73
C LEU A 12 -11.25 4.13 1.68
N VAL A 13 -11.01 5.43 1.82
CA VAL A 13 -11.34 6.45 0.81
C VAL A 13 -10.03 6.93 0.19
N VAL A 14 -9.56 6.19 -0.80
CA VAL A 14 -8.29 6.39 -1.50
C VAL A 14 -8.48 6.15 -3.00
N ARG A 15 -7.58 6.69 -3.82
CA ARG A 15 -7.56 6.54 -5.29
C ARG A 15 -6.26 5.95 -5.79
N THR A 16 -5.16 6.17 -5.07
CA THR A 16 -3.82 5.77 -5.50
C THR A 16 -3.09 5.00 -4.42
N LEU A 17 -2.05 4.26 -4.79
CA LEU A 17 -1.21 3.54 -3.84
C LEU A 17 -0.52 4.50 -2.86
N ALA A 18 -0.15 5.70 -3.30
CA ALA A 18 0.41 6.74 -2.44
C ALA A 18 -0.56 7.12 -1.30
N GLU A 19 -1.85 7.25 -1.61
CA GLU A 19 -2.88 7.55 -0.61
C GLU A 19 -3.09 6.39 0.38
N VAL A 20 -2.97 5.13 -0.09
CA VAL A 20 -2.99 3.96 0.80
C VAL A 20 -1.82 4.03 1.79
N VAL A 21 -0.59 4.22 1.31
CA VAL A 21 0.60 4.28 2.19
C VAL A 21 0.49 5.43 3.19
N ALA A 22 0.00 6.59 2.75
CA ALA A 22 -0.22 7.75 3.62
C ALA A 22 -1.31 7.50 4.68
N HIS A 23 -2.39 6.77 4.35
CA HIS A 23 -3.46 6.43 5.28
C HIS A 23 -2.95 5.64 6.49
N PHE A 24 -1.99 4.73 6.28
CA PHE A 24 -1.38 3.93 7.35
C PHE A 24 -0.21 4.63 8.06
N GLU A 25 0.02 5.93 7.79
CA GLU A 25 1.06 6.75 8.41
C GLU A 25 2.48 6.15 8.31
N LEU A 26 2.74 5.39 7.24
CA LEU A 26 4.01 4.69 7.05
C LEU A 26 5.07 5.63 6.49
N GLU A 27 6.30 5.50 7.01
CA GLU A 27 7.45 6.18 6.43
C GLU A 27 7.76 5.61 5.05
N SER A 28 7.49 6.40 4.01
CA SER A 28 7.55 6.00 2.60
C SER A 28 8.89 5.36 2.24
N GLN A 29 9.99 5.81 2.84
CA GLN A 29 11.35 5.34 2.56
C GLN A 29 11.62 3.92 3.08
N LEU A 30 10.88 3.49 4.11
CA LEU A 30 11.07 2.22 4.80
C LEU A 30 10.02 1.17 4.42
N VAL A 31 9.12 1.48 3.49
CA VAL A 31 8.06 0.55 3.08
C VAL A 31 8.27 0.05 1.64
N VAL A 32 8.03 -1.24 1.46
CA VAL A 32 7.86 -1.91 0.16
C VAL A 32 6.38 -2.23 -0.01
N THR A 33 5.86 -1.95 -1.20
CA THR A 33 4.45 -2.13 -1.55
C THR A 33 4.30 -3.20 -2.62
N GLU A 34 3.41 -4.15 -2.39
CA GLU A 34 2.95 -5.12 -3.39
C GLU A 34 1.45 -4.91 -3.63
N VAL A 35 1.01 -4.89 -4.88
CA VAL A 35 -0.41 -4.82 -5.26
C VAL A 35 -0.74 -6.04 -6.11
N ASN A 36 -1.66 -6.87 -5.64
CA ASN A 36 -2.11 -8.11 -6.29
C ASN A 36 -0.97 -9.06 -6.72
N GLY A 37 0.12 -9.14 -5.96
CA GLY A 37 1.28 -9.98 -6.30
C GLY A 37 2.40 -9.26 -7.05
N GLU A 38 2.23 -7.99 -7.41
CA GLU A 38 3.23 -7.21 -8.13
C GLU A 38 3.84 -6.12 -7.23
N ILE A 39 5.17 -6.12 -7.11
CA ILE A 39 5.89 -5.08 -6.38
C ILE A 39 5.85 -3.78 -7.19
N ILE A 40 5.29 -2.72 -6.59
CA ILE A 40 5.18 -1.42 -7.24
C ILE A 40 6.31 -0.50 -6.77
N ASP A 41 7.11 -0.01 -7.71
CA ASP A 41 8.15 0.97 -7.43
C ASP A 41 7.55 2.28 -6.88
N ARG A 42 8.25 2.90 -5.92
CA ARG A 42 7.78 4.13 -5.26
C ARG A 42 7.48 5.27 -6.24
N SER A 43 8.23 5.37 -7.32
CA SER A 43 8.00 6.38 -8.36
C SER A 43 6.66 6.22 -9.08
N GLN A 44 6.02 5.05 -8.99
CA GLN A 44 4.74 4.75 -9.62
C GLN A 44 3.55 4.94 -8.67
N TRP A 45 3.75 5.13 -7.37
CA TRP A 45 2.66 5.10 -6.39
C TRP A 45 1.55 6.13 -6.64
N GLU A 46 1.89 7.32 -7.13
CA GLU A 46 0.90 8.35 -7.49
C GLU A 46 0.11 7.99 -8.76
N ALA A 47 0.70 7.19 -9.65
CA ALA A 47 0.09 6.76 -10.92
C ALA A 47 -0.63 5.41 -10.82
N THR A 48 -0.34 4.61 -9.80
CA THR A 48 -1.00 3.32 -9.54
C THR A 48 -2.37 3.57 -8.93
N GLU A 49 -3.41 3.44 -9.75
CA GLU A 49 -4.82 3.51 -9.31
C GLU A 49 -5.19 2.28 -8.47
N ILE A 50 -5.99 2.50 -7.43
CA ILE A 50 -6.48 1.46 -6.53
C ILE A 50 -7.97 1.27 -6.76
N GLU A 51 -8.38 0.01 -6.91
CA GLU A 51 -9.76 -0.39 -7.11
C GLU A 51 -10.28 -1.23 -5.94
N ASP A 52 -11.60 -1.35 -5.86
CA ASP A 52 -12.29 -2.17 -4.87
C ASP A 52 -11.88 -3.64 -4.97
N GLY A 53 -11.63 -4.27 -3.82
CA GLY A 53 -11.24 -5.67 -3.69
C GLY A 53 -9.74 -5.96 -3.90
N MET A 54 -8.91 -4.96 -4.20
CA MET A 54 -7.47 -5.18 -4.39
C MET A 54 -6.77 -5.62 -3.10
N LYS A 55 -5.74 -6.46 -3.28
CA LYS A 55 -4.86 -6.94 -2.21
C LYS A 55 -3.57 -6.12 -2.21
N ILE A 56 -3.19 -5.60 -1.07
CA ILE A 56 -2.03 -4.74 -0.90
C ILE A 56 -1.20 -5.25 0.27
N GLU A 57 0.08 -5.54 0.04
CA GLU A 57 1.02 -5.83 1.11
C GLU A 57 1.92 -4.60 1.33
N LEU A 58 1.96 -4.12 2.56
CA LEU A 58 2.77 -3.00 3.03
C LEU A 58 3.79 -3.54 4.02
N VAL A 59 5.01 -3.80 3.53
CA VAL A 59 6.09 -4.38 4.35
C VAL A 59 7.04 -3.27 4.76
N GLN A 60 7.03 -2.93 6.05
CA GLN A 60 7.96 -1.94 6.61
C GLN A 60 9.22 -2.62 7.12
N PHE A 61 10.38 -2.07 6.75
CA PHE A 61 11.64 -2.42 7.36
C PHE A 61 11.70 -1.84 8.78
N VAL A 62 11.61 -2.71 9.78
CA VAL A 62 12.01 -2.36 11.14
C VAL A 62 13.54 -2.49 11.21
N GLY A 63 14.25 -1.38 11.41
CA GLY A 63 15.71 -1.40 11.52
C GLY A 63 16.15 -2.36 12.62
N GLY A 64 16.78 -3.46 12.25
CA GLY A 64 17.45 -4.37 13.18
C GLY A 64 18.78 -3.78 13.60
N GLY A 65 19.06 -3.78 14.90
CA GLY A 65 20.41 -3.50 15.43
C GLY A 65 21.46 -4.50 14.98
#